data_AF-A0A2R6R6V9-F1
#
_entry.id   AF-A0A2R6R6V9-F1
#
_cell.length_a   1.000
_cell.length_b   1.000
_cell.length_c   1.000
_cell.angle_alpha   90.00
_cell.angle_beta   90.00
_cell.angle_gamma   90.00
#
_symmetry.space_group_name_H-M   'P 1'
#
loop_
_entity.id
_entity.type
_entity.pdbx_description
1 polymer ?
#
loop_
_entity_poly.entity_id
_entity_poly.type
_entity_poly.pdbx_seq_one_letter_code
_entity_poly.pdbx_strand_id
1 'polypeptide(L)'
;MGKLVTILFLCSMVIVQGIDEGPKAVEHWFKNLSQKKEKVTKLHFYFHDTISGKNPTAIQVAQANTTSQSPTSFGATFVMDDPLTVGPESNSTIIGRAQGIFASAGMEELGFLMTLNYVFTCAEYNGSTLSILGRNPIFHTYREMSIVGGSGVFRLARGIATAKTYWFNATSLNAIVEYNVIVIHYE
;
A
#
# COMPACT_ATOMS: atom_id res chain seq x y z
N MET A 1 -43.05 -9.43 -26.81
CA MET A 1 -43.23 -9.10 -25.38
C MET A 1 -42.17 -9.82 -24.55
N GLY A 2 -40.98 -9.24 -24.41
CA GLY A 2 -39.96 -9.74 -23.49
C GLY A 2 -40.01 -8.91 -22.20
N LYS A 3 -40.19 -9.56 -21.05
CA LYS A 3 -40.21 -8.88 -19.74
C LYS A 3 -38.78 -8.50 -19.36
N LEU A 4 -38.51 -7.20 -19.29
CA LEU A 4 -37.27 -6.65 -18.74
C LEU A 4 -37.31 -6.86 -17.22
N VAL A 5 -36.46 -7.73 -16.68
CA VAL A 5 -36.29 -7.92 -15.24
C VAL A 5 -35.23 -6.94 -14.78
N THR A 6 -35.66 -5.80 -14.25
CA THR A 6 -34.76 -4.83 -13.60
C THR A 6 -34.43 -5.34 -12.21
N ILE A 7 -33.27 -5.97 -12.04
CA ILE A 7 -32.74 -6.32 -10.72
C ILE A 7 -32.19 -5.04 -10.09
N LEU A 8 -32.96 -4.46 -9.16
CA LEU A 8 -32.51 -3.33 -8.36
C LEU A 8 -31.50 -3.86 -7.32
N PHE A 9 -30.21 -3.70 -7.59
CA PHE A 9 -29.20 -3.85 -6.55
C PHE A 9 -29.33 -2.67 -5.59
N LEU A 10 -30.08 -2.86 -4.51
CA LEU A 10 -30.00 -2.01 -3.33
C LEU A 10 -28.60 -2.21 -2.73
N CYS A 11 -27.63 -1.40 -3.17
CA CYS A 11 -26.45 -1.12 -2.37
C CYS A 11 -26.96 -0.51 -1.06
N SER A 12 -27.07 -1.34 -0.02
CA SER A 12 -27.21 -0.86 1.35
C SER A 12 -26.02 0.07 1.59
N MET A 13 -26.27 1.39 1.59
CA MET A 13 -25.30 2.38 2.01
C MET A 13 -25.09 2.14 3.50
N VAL A 14 -24.12 1.29 3.84
CA VAL A 14 -23.57 1.27 5.18
C VAL A 14 -22.95 2.64 5.34
N ILE A 15 -23.59 3.50 6.14
CA ILE A 15 -23.03 4.77 6.55
C ILE A 15 -21.77 4.40 7.35
N VAL A 16 -20.61 4.46 6.69
CA VAL A 16 -19.32 4.33 7.36
C VAL A 16 -19.21 5.58 8.23
N GLN A 17 -19.54 5.46 9.52
CA GLN A 17 -19.16 6.47 10.50
C GLN A 17 -17.62 6.47 10.52
N GLY A 18 -17.04 7.50 9.90
CA GLY A 18 -15.59 7.70 9.95
C GLY A 18 -15.12 7.77 11.40
N ILE A 19 -13.96 7.19 11.68
CA ILE A 19 -13.35 7.31 13.00
C ILE A 19 -13.03 8.78 13.26
N ASP A 20 -13.48 9.29 14.40
CA ASP A 20 -13.15 10.65 14.81
C ASP A 20 -11.63 10.74 15.12
N GLU A 21 -10.97 11.56 14.32
CA GLU A 21 -9.52 11.80 14.36
C GLU A 21 -9.16 13.04 15.20
N GLY A 22 -10.17 13.74 15.74
CA GLY A 22 -9.98 14.91 16.59
C GLY A 22 -9.20 14.54 17.88
N PRO A 23 -8.31 15.42 18.38
CA PRO A 23 -7.46 15.10 19.53
C PRO A 23 -8.22 14.61 20.77
N LYS A 24 -9.41 15.16 21.05
CA LYS A 24 -10.26 14.75 22.17
C LYS A 24 -10.84 13.34 21.97
N ALA A 25 -11.25 13.01 20.74
CA ALA A 25 -11.75 11.68 20.41
C ALA A 25 -10.63 10.64 20.44
N VAL A 26 -9.44 10.99 19.96
CA VAL A 26 -8.24 10.16 20.10
C VAL A 26 -7.93 9.91 21.57
N GLU A 27 -7.89 10.94 22.41
CA GLU A 27 -7.66 10.79 23.85
C GLU A 27 -8.72 9.89 24.50
N HIS A 28 -10.01 10.11 24.18
CA HIS A 28 -11.10 9.27 24.67
C HIS A 28 -10.96 7.81 24.22
N TRP A 29 -10.57 7.58 22.96
CA TRP A 29 -10.28 6.25 22.44
C TRP A 29 -9.16 5.56 23.23
N PHE A 30 -8.08 6.28 23.56
CA PHE A 30 -6.97 5.75 24.37
C PHE A 30 -7.36 5.49 25.83
N LYS A 31 -8.22 6.33 26.43
CA LYS A 31 -8.76 6.08 27.77
C LYS A 31 -9.53 4.76 27.86
N ASN A 32 -10.17 4.36 26.76
CA ASN A 32 -10.92 3.11 26.66
C ASN A 32 -10.12 1.96 26.02
N LEU A 33 -8.81 2.12 25.78
CA LEU A 33 -8.00 1.12 25.08
C LEU A 33 -8.01 -0.24 25.78
N SER A 34 -8.02 -0.28 27.11
CA SER A 34 -8.10 -1.52 27.89
C SER A 34 -9.39 -2.31 27.68
N GLN A 35 -10.44 -1.65 27.16
CA GLN A 35 -11.73 -2.28 26.84
C GLN A 35 -11.82 -2.70 25.38
N LYS A 36 -10.89 -2.24 24.53
CA LYS A 36 -10.84 -2.58 23.11
C LYS A 36 -10.21 -3.94 22.91
N LYS A 37 -10.76 -4.70 21.96
CA LYS A 37 -10.24 -6.01 21.58
C LYS A 37 -9.28 -5.85 20.42
N GLU A 38 -8.19 -6.61 20.47
CA GLU A 38 -7.33 -6.77 19.30
C GLU A 38 -8.08 -7.55 18.22
N LYS A 39 -7.97 -7.08 16.98
CA LYS A 39 -8.51 -7.67 15.77
C LYS A 39 -7.37 -7.91 14.79
N VAL A 40 -7.44 -9.05 14.11
CA VAL A 40 -6.57 -9.37 12.97
C VAL A 40 -7.34 -9.12 11.68
N THR A 41 -6.78 -8.30 10.80
CA THR A 41 -7.32 -8.05 9.46
C THR A 41 -6.33 -8.56 8.41
N LYS A 42 -6.87 -9.23 7.38
CA LYS A 42 -6.10 -9.71 6.24
C LYS A 42 -6.51 -8.91 5.01
N LEU A 43 -5.54 -8.32 4.33
CA LEU A 43 -5.76 -7.54 3.11
C LEU A 43 -5.00 -8.20 1.97
N HIS A 44 -5.57 -8.12 0.78
CA HIS A 44 -4.96 -8.59 -0.47
C HIS A 44 -5.23 -7.56 -1.56
N PHE A 45 -4.19 -7.17 -2.29
CA PHE A 45 -4.26 -6.17 -3.35
C PHE A 45 -3.02 -6.18 -4.25
N TYR A 46 -3.08 -5.43 -5.35
CA TYR A 46 -1.99 -5.23 -6.29
C TYR A 46 -1.54 -3.77 -6.28
N PHE A 47 -0.22 -3.58 -6.23
CA PHE A 47 0.48 -2.31 -6.28
C PHE A 47 1.07 -2.13 -7.68
N HIS A 48 0.86 -0.96 -8.30
CA HIS A 48 1.25 -0.69 -9.69
C HIS A 48 2.29 0.43 -9.78
N ASP A 49 3.56 0.08 -9.85
CA ASP A 49 4.65 1.03 -10.01
C ASP A 49 4.85 1.38 -11.48
N THR A 50 4.62 2.64 -11.84
CA THR A 50 4.77 3.14 -13.20
C THR A 50 5.85 4.22 -13.22
N ILE A 51 7.08 3.81 -13.53
CA ILE A 51 8.25 4.71 -13.60
C ILE A 51 8.31 5.43 -14.96
N SER A 52 7.85 4.77 -16.02
CA SER A 52 7.90 5.33 -17.38
C SER A 52 6.62 5.10 -18.18
N GLY A 53 6.45 5.92 -19.22
CA GLY A 53 5.26 5.93 -20.07
C GLY A 53 4.54 7.28 -20.03
N LYS A 54 3.27 7.30 -20.44
CA LYS A 54 2.51 8.55 -20.60
C LYS A 54 2.14 9.21 -19.26
N ASN A 55 1.84 8.39 -18.25
CA ASN A 55 1.37 8.84 -16.94
C ASN A 55 2.16 8.11 -15.84
N PRO A 56 3.43 8.48 -15.59
CA PRO A 56 4.21 7.89 -14.51
C PRO A 56 3.59 8.23 -13.14
N THR A 57 3.66 7.28 -12.23
CA THR A 57 3.20 7.37 -10.83
C THR A 57 4.35 7.35 -9.83
N ALA A 58 5.55 7.00 -10.29
CA ALA A 58 6.79 7.13 -9.55
C ALA A 58 7.84 7.94 -10.33
N ILE A 59 8.55 8.83 -9.64
CA ILE A 59 9.53 9.75 -10.22
C ILE A 59 10.83 9.69 -9.44
N GLN A 60 11.95 9.58 -10.15
CA GLN A 60 13.27 9.67 -9.53
C GLN A 60 13.55 11.11 -9.09
N VAL A 61 13.81 11.31 -7.80
CA VAL A 61 14.01 12.62 -7.18
C VAL A 61 15.45 12.89 -6.75
N ALA A 62 16.25 11.82 -6.57
CA ALA A 62 17.67 11.96 -6.26
C ALA A 62 18.49 10.78 -6.80
N GLN A 63 19.78 11.04 -7.02
CA GLN A 63 20.81 10.05 -7.32
C GLN A 63 22.20 10.57 -6.98
N ALA A 64 23.14 9.65 -6.78
CA ALA A 64 24.56 9.97 -6.71
C ALA A 64 25.18 9.98 -8.12
N ASN A 65 26.32 10.67 -8.28
CA ASN A 65 27.09 10.64 -9.53
C ASN A 65 27.55 9.20 -9.90
N THR A 66 27.65 8.33 -8.90
CA THR A 66 28.05 6.92 -9.01
C THR A 66 26.88 5.96 -9.24
N THR A 67 25.63 6.44 -9.21
CA THR A 67 24.43 5.60 -9.32
C THR A 67 24.37 4.85 -10.65
N SER A 68 24.73 5.52 -11.76
CA SER A 68 24.69 4.90 -13.09
C SER A 68 25.73 3.78 -13.31
N GLN A 69 26.82 3.79 -12.54
CA GLN A 69 27.87 2.77 -12.58
C GLN A 69 27.60 1.62 -11.60
N SER A 70 26.62 1.78 -10.70
CA SER A 70 26.25 0.76 -9.73
C SER A 70 25.36 -0.31 -10.38
N PRO A 71 25.67 -1.60 -10.24
CA PRO A 71 24.84 -2.68 -10.78
C PRO A 71 23.45 -2.75 -10.13
N THR A 72 23.28 -2.14 -8.96
CA THR A 72 22.01 -2.05 -8.23
C THR A 72 21.39 -0.66 -8.33
N SER A 73 21.98 0.27 -9.08
CA SER A 73 21.59 1.68 -9.08
C SER A 73 21.60 2.29 -7.67
N PHE A 74 22.56 1.89 -6.83
CA PHE A 74 22.68 2.35 -5.45
C PHE A 74 22.58 3.88 -5.35
N GLY A 75 21.76 4.35 -4.41
CA GLY A 75 21.50 5.77 -4.18
C GLY A 75 20.43 6.40 -5.08
N ALA A 76 19.85 5.68 -6.04
CA ALA A 76 18.66 6.14 -6.75
C ALA A 76 17.47 6.20 -5.80
N THR A 77 16.82 7.36 -5.67
CA THR A 77 15.67 7.58 -4.80
C THR A 77 14.48 8.07 -5.61
N PHE A 78 13.33 7.47 -5.36
CA PHE A 78 12.07 7.73 -6.04
C PHE A 78 11.01 8.18 -5.04
N VAL A 79 10.16 9.12 -5.46
CA VAL A 79 8.88 9.39 -4.82
C VAL A 79 7.79 8.70 -5.62
N MET A 80 6.83 8.09 -4.94
CA MET A 80 5.73 7.37 -5.57
C MET A 80 4.39 7.81 -5.00
N ASP A 81 3.40 7.82 -5.88
CA ASP A 81 1.99 7.83 -5.57
C ASP A 81 1.37 6.78 -6.50
N ASP A 82 1.37 5.51 -6.10
CA ASP A 82 1.04 4.35 -6.96
C ASP A 82 -0.36 3.80 -6.67
N PRO A 83 -1.13 3.32 -7.67
CA PRO A 83 -2.44 2.74 -7.43
C PRO A 83 -2.37 1.41 -6.69
N LEU A 84 -3.30 1.21 -5.76
CA LEU A 84 -3.63 -0.09 -5.18
C LEU A 84 -4.95 -0.59 -5.77
N THR A 85 -5.00 -1.81 -6.27
CA THR A 85 -6.18 -2.39 -6.93
C THR A 85 -6.53 -3.78 -6.42
N VAL A 86 -7.78 -4.22 -6.66
CA VAL A 86 -8.25 -5.57 -6.28
C VAL A 86 -7.57 -6.69 -7.10
N GLY A 87 -7.37 -6.46 -8.40
CA GLY A 87 -6.73 -7.38 -9.35
C GLY A 87 -5.58 -6.71 -10.10
N PRO A 88 -4.73 -7.49 -10.79
CA PRO A 88 -3.57 -6.98 -11.53
C PRO A 88 -3.93 -6.28 -12.84
N GLU A 89 -5.18 -6.38 -13.30
CA GLU A 89 -5.60 -5.83 -14.59
C GLU A 89 -5.70 -4.30 -14.56
N SER A 90 -5.43 -3.66 -15.69
CA SER A 90 -5.43 -2.19 -15.82
C SER A 90 -6.79 -1.53 -15.59
N ASN A 91 -7.90 -2.28 -15.71
CA ASN A 91 -9.26 -1.83 -15.44
C ASN A 91 -9.77 -2.28 -14.06
N SER A 92 -8.92 -2.89 -13.22
CA SER A 92 -9.30 -3.31 -11.88
C SER A 92 -9.71 -2.10 -11.02
N THR A 93 -10.67 -2.32 -10.13
CA THR A 93 -11.09 -1.34 -9.13
C THR A 93 -9.91 -0.86 -8.30
N ILE A 94 -9.72 0.46 -8.23
CA ILE A 94 -8.77 1.12 -7.34
C ILE A 94 -9.37 1.18 -5.93
N ILE A 95 -8.60 0.72 -4.94
CA ILE A 95 -9.01 0.65 -3.53
C ILE A 95 -8.20 1.60 -2.63
N GLY A 96 -7.15 2.21 -3.18
CA GLY A 96 -6.27 3.10 -2.45
C GLY A 96 -5.04 3.46 -3.24
N ARG A 97 -4.06 4.06 -2.56
CA ARG A 97 -2.77 4.44 -3.12
C ARG A 97 -1.62 4.09 -2.19
N ALA A 98 -0.46 3.79 -2.75
CA ALA A 98 0.79 3.70 -2.01
C ALA A 98 1.57 5.00 -2.21
N GLN A 99 1.81 5.72 -1.12
CA GLN A 99 2.40 7.06 -1.15
C GLN A 99 3.64 7.10 -0.27
N GLY A 100 4.77 7.51 -0.84
CA GLY A 100 6.01 7.61 -0.08
C GLY A 100 7.25 7.61 -0.96
N ILE A 101 8.33 7.03 -0.44
CA ILE A 101 9.61 6.93 -1.13
C ILE A 101 10.10 5.49 -1.16
N PHE A 102 10.83 5.16 -2.21
CA PHE A 102 11.73 4.01 -2.21
C PHE A 102 13.11 4.42 -2.71
N ALA A 103 14.14 3.76 -2.21
CA ALA A 103 15.51 4.03 -2.63
C ALA A 103 16.29 2.74 -2.82
N SER A 104 17.12 2.67 -3.86
CA SER A 104 18.09 1.58 -4.00
C SER A 104 19.16 1.69 -2.92
N ALA A 105 19.10 0.75 -1.98
CA ALA A 105 19.89 0.76 -0.75
C ALA A 105 20.79 -0.47 -0.58
N GLY A 106 20.71 -1.44 -1.50
CA GLY A 106 21.60 -2.60 -1.53
C GLY A 106 22.78 -2.38 -2.48
N MET A 107 24.01 -2.60 -2.01
CA MET A 107 25.21 -2.54 -2.86
C MET A 107 25.50 -3.87 -3.58
N GLU A 108 25.20 -5.00 -2.93
CA GLU A 108 25.50 -6.35 -3.43
C GLU A 108 24.33 -6.96 -4.22
N GLU A 109 23.10 -6.66 -3.80
CA GLU A 109 21.87 -7.08 -4.47
C GLU A 109 20.90 -5.91 -4.63
N LEU A 110 20.08 -5.95 -5.68
CA LEU A 110 19.06 -4.93 -5.93
C LEU A 110 17.95 -5.03 -4.89
N GLY A 111 18.07 -4.22 -3.84
CA GLY A 111 17.14 -4.14 -2.75
C GLY A 111 16.76 -2.69 -2.47
N PHE A 112 15.45 -2.44 -2.42
CA PHE A 112 14.92 -1.13 -2.07
C PHE A 112 14.72 -1.00 -0.56
N LEU A 113 15.00 0.18 -0.02
CA LEU A 113 14.37 0.65 1.21
C LEU A 113 12.99 1.20 0.83
N MET A 114 11.93 0.64 1.41
CA MET A 114 10.56 1.11 1.25
C MET A 114 10.16 1.92 2.48
N THR A 115 9.72 3.16 2.29
CA THR A 115 9.17 4.03 3.33
C THR A 115 7.91 4.69 2.77
N LEU A 116 6.75 4.09 3.05
CA LEU A 116 5.49 4.48 2.42
C LEU A 116 4.28 4.24 3.30
N ASN A 117 3.14 4.82 2.90
CA ASN A 117 1.83 4.53 3.44
C ASN A 117 0.94 3.91 2.37
N TYR A 118 0.20 2.86 2.71
CA TYR A 118 -1.01 2.48 1.99
C TYR A 118 -2.16 3.35 2.49
N VAL A 119 -2.71 4.18 1.62
CA VAL A 119 -3.82 5.10 1.87
C VAL A 119 -5.07 4.52 1.23
N PHE A 120 -5.97 3.97 2.03
CA PHE A 120 -7.17 3.32 1.53
C PHE A 120 -8.29 4.34 1.28
N THR A 121 -9.00 4.18 0.17
CA THR A 121 -10.03 5.14 -0.29
C THR A 121 -11.39 4.50 -0.51
N CYS A 122 -11.59 3.25 -0.09
CA CYS A 122 -12.83 2.51 -0.32
C CYS A 122 -13.32 1.75 0.92
N ALA A 123 -14.63 1.48 0.93
CA ALA A 123 -15.30 0.62 1.89
C ALA A 123 -15.02 1.01 3.36
N GLU A 124 -14.90 0.01 4.23
CA GLU A 124 -14.68 0.16 5.67
C GLU A 124 -13.32 0.79 6.04
N TYR A 125 -12.37 0.86 5.10
CA TYR A 125 -11.02 1.38 5.34
C TYR A 125 -10.80 2.80 4.80
N ASN A 126 -11.82 3.42 4.20
CA ASN A 126 -11.70 4.74 3.59
C ASN A 126 -11.13 5.79 4.57
N GLY A 127 -10.06 6.47 4.16
CA GLY A 127 -9.33 7.46 4.96
C GLY A 127 -8.30 6.88 5.94
N SER A 128 -8.25 5.57 6.10
CA SER A 128 -7.29 4.90 6.99
C SER A 128 -6.00 4.57 6.26
N THR A 129 -4.90 4.44 7.02
CA THR A 129 -3.59 4.13 6.45
C THR A 129 -2.87 3.00 7.17
N LEU A 130 -1.97 2.32 6.46
CA LEU A 130 -0.94 1.44 7.01
C LEU A 130 0.44 1.94 6.59
N SER A 131 1.36 2.05 7.54
CA SER A 131 2.73 2.50 7.29
C SER A 131 3.69 1.33 7.14
N ILE A 132 4.49 1.35 6.08
CA ILE A 132 5.53 0.37 5.77
C ILE A 132 6.90 1.01 5.96
N LEU A 133 7.77 0.29 6.66
CA LEU A 133 9.21 0.53 6.66
C LEU A 133 9.92 -0.81 6.52
N GLY A 134 10.63 -1.04 5.43
CA GLY A 134 11.24 -2.34 5.20
C GLY A 134 12.18 -2.44 4.01
N ARG A 135 12.95 -3.53 3.99
CA ARG A 135 13.85 -3.91 2.91
C ARG A 135 13.11 -4.77 1.88
N ASN A 136 13.28 -4.48 0.60
CA ASN A 136 12.56 -5.11 -0.49
C ASN A 136 13.51 -5.61 -1.59
N PRO A 137 14.08 -6.83 -1.46
CA PRO A 137 14.93 -7.44 -2.47
C PRO A 137 14.08 -8.01 -3.62
N ILE A 138 13.87 -7.22 -4.67
CA ILE A 138 12.76 -7.42 -5.63
C ILE A 138 12.80 -8.74 -6.43
N PHE A 139 13.96 -9.41 -6.50
CA PHE A 139 14.12 -10.70 -7.16
C PHE A 139 13.82 -11.91 -6.26
N HIS A 140 13.62 -11.71 -4.96
CA HIS A 140 13.13 -12.77 -4.09
C HIS A 140 11.64 -13.01 -4.34
N THR A 141 11.24 -14.29 -4.35
CA THR A 141 9.85 -14.72 -4.60
C THR A 141 8.88 -14.10 -3.58
N TYR A 142 9.25 -14.13 -2.31
CA TYR A 142 8.48 -13.53 -1.22
C TYR A 142 9.35 -12.56 -0.45
N ARG A 143 8.80 -11.39 -0.14
CA ARG A 143 9.52 -10.29 0.52
C ARG A 143 8.67 -9.80 1.67
N GLU A 144 9.23 -9.87 2.86
CA GLU A 144 8.54 -9.49 4.08
C GLU A 144 8.93 -8.07 4.50
N MET A 145 7.93 -7.22 4.76
CA MET A 145 8.11 -5.85 5.24
C MET A 145 7.20 -5.58 6.42
N SER A 146 7.72 -4.87 7.42
CA SER A 146 6.98 -4.55 8.62
C SER A 146 5.91 -3.50 8.37
N ILE A 147 4.71 -3.76 8.87
CA ILE A 147 3.73 -2.71 9.18
C ILE A 147 4.13 -2.11 10.51
N VAL A 148 4.63 -0.87 10.47
CA VAL A 148 5.16 -0.15 11.64
C VAL A 148 4.14 0.78 12.29
N GLY A 149 2.96 0.93 11.70
CA GLY A 149 1.90 1.78 12.21
C GLY A 149 0.69 1.83 11.29
N GLY A 150 -0.32 2.61 11.71
CA GLY A 150 -1.48 2.94 10.90
C GLY A 150 -2.32 4.05 11.52
N SER A 151 -3.22 4.62 10.72
CA SER A 151 -4.17 5.66 11.12
C SER A 151 -5.62 5.22 10.88
N GLY A 152 -6.58 6.01 11.34
CA GLY A 152 -8.01 5.69 11.25
C GLY A 152 -8.33 4.35 11.92
N VAL A 153 -8.91 3.41 11.16
CA VAL A 153 -9.29 2.07 11.64
C VAL A 153 -8.09 1.22 12.04
N PHE A 154 -6.91 1.56 11.52
CA PHE A 154 -5.65 0.88 11.77
C PHE A 154 -4.82 1.59 12.85
N ARG A 155 -5.45 2.38 13.73
CA ARG A 155 -4.76 3.02 14.85
C ARG A 155 -4.02 1.97 15.69
N LEU A 156 -2.73 2.23 15.95
CA LEU A 156 -1.78 1.32 16.62
C LEU A 156 -1.53 -0.01 15.87
N ALA A 157 -1.76 -0.04 14.56
CA ALA A 157 -1.52 -1.21 13.75
C ALA A 157 -0.06 -1.69 13.81
N ARG A 158 0.11 -2.99 13.88
CA ARG A 158 1.40 -3.69 13.71
C ARG A 158 1.17 -4.98 12.95
N GLY A 159 2.15 -5.42 12.16
CA GLY A 159 1.98 -6.62 11.37
C GLY A 159 2.99 -6.74 10.25
N ILE A 160 2.63 -7.51 9.23
CA ILE A 160 3.51 -7.91 8.16
C ILE A 160 2.80 -7.75 6.82
N ALA A 161 3.51 -7.17 5.86
CA ALA A 161 3.18 -7.22 4.45
C ALA A 161 4.14 -8.17 3.74
N THR A 162 3.59 -9.14 3.01
CA THR A 162 4.34 -10.02 2.11
C THR A 162 4.07 -9.60 0.68
N ALA A 163 5.13 -9.30 -0.06
CA ALA A 163 5.07 -8.89 -1.44
C ALA A 163 5.62 -9.98 -2.37
N LYS A 164 5.02 -10.11 -3.55
CA LYS A 164 5.48 -10.96 -4.66
C LYS A 164 5.35 -10.19 -5.96
N THR A 165 6.41 -10.17 -6.76
CA THR A 165 6.36 -9.54 -8.09
C THR A 165 5.44 -10.35 -8.99
N TYR A 166 4.36 -9.74 -9.46
CA TYR A 166 3.41 -10.35 -10.40
C TYR A 166 3.88 -10.15 -11.85
N TRP A 167 4.33 -8.93 -12.17
CA TRP A 167 4.87 -8.57 -13.47
C TRP A 167 5.96 -7.52 -13.32
N PHE A 168 6.98 -7.56 -14.18
CA PHE A 168 8.06 -6.58 -14.21
C PHE A 168 8.58 -6.43 -15.64
N ASN A 169 8.78 -5.18 -16.08
CA ASN A 169 9.43 -4.86 -17.34
C ASN A 169 10.80 -4.23 -17.07
N ALA A 170 11.88 -4.93 -17.42
CA ALA A 170 13.24 -4.45 -17.15
C ALA A 170 13.66 -3.22 -17.99
N THR A 171 12.98 -2.92 -19.10
CA THR A 171 13.28 -1.74 -19.93
C THR A 171 12.59 -0.50 -19.40
N SER A 172 11.30 -0.61 -19.07
CA SER A 172 10.49 0.51 -18.60
C SER A 172 10.58 0.70 -17.08
N LEU A 173 11.08 -0.32 -16.38
CA LEU A 173 11.10 -0.48 -14.93
C LEU A 173 9.72 -0.53 -14.27
N ASN A 174 8.65 -0.64 -15.04
CA ASN A 174 7.30 -0.73 -14.49
C ASN A 174 7.07 -2.11 -13.87
N ALA A 175 6.31 -2.14 -12.78
CA ALA A 175 6.04 -3.37 -12.03
C ALA A 175 4.60 -3.44 -11.54
N ILE A 176 4.08 -4.66 -11.44
CA ILE A 176 2.88 -4.99 -10.69
C ILE A 176 3.30 -5.94 -9.59
N VAL A 177 2.95 -5.61 -8.35
CA VAL A 177 3.36 -6.36 -7.15
C VAL A 177 2.11 -6.76 -6.38
N GLU A 178 1.96 -8.06 -6.16
CA GLU A 178 0.91 -8.61 -5.31
C GLU A 178 1.32 -8.46 -3.83
N TYR A 179 0.39 -7.98 -3.02
CA TYR A 179 0.56 -7.79 -1.58
C TYR A 179 -0.46 -8.61 -0.79
N ASN A 180 0.03 -9.30 0.23
CA ASN A 180 -0.76 -9.91 1.29
C ASN A 180 -0.35 -9.27 2.61
N VAL A 181 -1.29 -8.62 3.30
CA VAL A 181 -1.03 -7.92 4.56
C VAL A 181 -1.81 -8.58 5.68
N ILE A 182 -1.12 -8.92 6.77
CA ILE A 182 -1.72 -9.36 8.02
C ILE A 182 -1.41 -8.29 9.06
N VAL A 183 -2.45 -7.66 9.58
CA VAL A 183 -2.32 -6.55 10.53
C VAL A 183 -3.14 -6.81 11.79
N ILE A 184 -2.50 -6.60 12.94
CA ILE A 184 -3.13 -6.56 14.26
C ILE A 184 -3.43 -5.10 14.56
N HIS A 185 -4.69 -4.79 14.84
CA HIS A 185 -5.17 -3.48 15.29
C HIS A 185 -6.29 -3.66 16.31
N TYR A 186 -7.05 -2.62 16.63
CA TYR A 186 -8.13 -2.68 17.61
C TYR A 186 -9.49 -2.42 16.96
N GLU A 187 -10.55 -3.02 17.53
CA GLU A 187 -11.95 -2.66 17.26
C GLU A 187 -12.29 -1.24 17.76
#